data_AF-A0A8T5UPC1-F1
#
_entry.id   AF-A0A8T5UPC1-F1
#
_cell.length_a   1.000
_cell.length_b   1.000
_cell.length_c   1.000
_cell.angle_alpha   90.00
_cell.angle_beta   90.00
_cell.angle_gamma   90.00
#
_symmetry.space_group_name_H-M   'P 1'
#
loop_
_entity.id
_entity.type
_entity.pdbx_description
1 polymer ?
#
loop_
_entity_poly.entity_id
_entity_poly.type
_entity_poly.pdbx_seq_one_letter_code
_entity_poly.pdbx_strand_id
1 'polypeptide(L)'
;MDWKIMGIGALINAALTIILSWIFLPLFFLGPIAGGFIASFLSKGYENYDEMDAKDGAVLGAISGIIGGLIIGLLLVLGVGDISAITGLISTKIGLILTGYIIIQLSVIMSFILGLLGGVLGVLVKK
;
A
#
# COMPACT_ATOMS: atom_id res chain seq x y z
N MET A 1 5.13 6.46 -17.99
CA MET A 1 4.63 5.92 -16.72
C MET A 1 4.78 4.41 -16.71
N ASP A 2 5.61 3.86 -15.81
CA ASP A 2 5.94 2.44 -15.80
C ASP A 2 5.02 1.65 -14.85
N TRP A 3 3.89 1.19 -15.39
CA TRP A 3 2.86 0.43 -14.66
C TRP A 3 3.39 -0.85 -14.03
N LYS A 4 4.40 -1.48 -14.63
CA LYS A 4 5.00 -2.71 -14.08
C LYS A 4 5.69 -2.42 -12.75
N ILE A 5 6.44 -1.32 -12.68
CA ILE A 5 7.17 -0.91 -11.48
C ILE A 5 6.19 -0.54 -10.35
N MET A 6 5.13 0.20 -10.67
CA MET A 6 4.08 0.52 -9.68
C MET A 6 3.39 -0.73 -9.14
N GLY A 7 3.11 -1.71 -10.01
CA GLY A 7 2.54 -3.00 -9.63
C GLY A 7 3.47 -3.83 -8.74
N ILE A 8 4.78 -3.86 -9.04
CA ILE A 8 5.79 -4.50 -8.18
C ILE A 8 5.82 -3.83 -6.80
N GLY A 9 5.86 -2.49 -6.75
CA GLY A 9 5.80 -1.74 -5.49
C GLY A 9 4.53 -2.06 -4.70
N ALA A 10 3.39 -2.20 -5.37
CA ALA A 10 2.11 -2.50 -4.74
C ALA A 10 2.07 -3.94 -4.17
N LEU A 11 2.66 -4.91 -4.88
CA LEU A 11 2.81 -6.27 -4.39
C LEU A 11 3.74 -6.35 -3.18
N ILE A 12 4.85 -5.62 -3.20
CA ILE A 12 5.79 -5.55 -2.07
C ILE A 12 5.11 -4.89 -0.87
N ASN A 13 4.36 -3.81 -1.08
CA ASN A 13 3.52 -3.20 -0.07
C ASN A 13 2.60 -4.25 0.58
N ALA A 14 1.78 -4.93 -0.21
CA ALA A 14 0.83 -5.90 0.32
C ALA A 14 1.51 -7.06 1.04
N ALA A 15 2.54 -7.66 0.42
CA ALA A 15 3.26 -8.79 0.99
C ALA A 15 3.93 -8.44 2.32
N LEU A 16 4.68 -7.33 2.37
CA LEU A 16 5.34 -6.90 3.59
C LEU A 16 4.33 -6.52 4.68
N THR A 17 3.24 -5.84 4.34
CA THR A 17 2.21 -5.46 5.31
C THR A 17 1.61 -6.69 5.98
N ILE A 18 1.25 -7.72 5.20
CA ILE A 18 0.65 -8.96 5.71
C ILE A 18 1.66 -9.78 6.52
N ILE A 19 2.90 -9.91 6.04
CA ILE A 19 3.94 -10.66 6.76
C ILE A 19 4.26 -9.96 8.09
N LEU A 20 4.42 -8.63 8.07
CA LEU A 20 4.76 -7.87 9.27
C LEU A 20 3.58 -7.77 10.24
N SER A 21 2.33 -7.75 9.77
CA SER A 21 1.17 -7.77 10.68
C SER A 21 1.10 -9.07 11.49
N TRP A 22 1.60 -10.19 10.96
CA TRP A 22 1.68 -11.47 11.68
C TRP A 22 2.84 -11.55 12.67
N ILE A 23 3.99 -10.96 12.34
CA ILE A 23 5.23 -11.16 13.12
C ILE A 23 5.45 -10.00 14.11
N PHE A 24 5.19 -8.77 13.68
CA PHE A 24 5.44 -7.56 14.45
C PHE A 24 4.37 -6.51 14.18
N LEU A 25 3.28 -6.56 14.94
CA LEU A 25 2.11 -5.70 14.79
C LEU A 25 2.39 -4.18 14.73
N PRO A 26 3.45 -3.58 15.32
CA PRO A 26 3.72 -2.16 15.09
C PRO A 26 4.38 -1.88 13.73
N LEU A 27 4.93 -2.86 13.02
CA LEU A 27 5.79 -2.64 11.84
C LEU A 27 5.08 -2.75 10.48
N PHE A 28 3.77 -3.05 10.43
CA PHE A 28 3.04 -3.20 9.15
C PHE A 28 3.14 -1.96 8.25
N PHE A 29 3.34 -0.77 8.83
CA PHE A 29 3.49 0.48 8.09
C PHE A 29 4.72 0.51 7.17
N LEU A 30 5.69 -0.38 7.38
CA LEU A 30 6.87 -0.49 6.51
C LEU A 30 6.51 -1.01 5.12
N GLY A 31 5.44 -1.80 4.99
CA GLY A 31 5.00 -2.30 3.69
C GLY A 31 4.70 -1.17 2.70
N PRO A 32 3.75 -0.26 3.01
CA PRO A 32 3.44 0.86 2.12
C PRO A 32 4.62 1.77 1.83
N ILE A 33 5.45 2.06 2.84
CA ILE A 33 6.65 2.88 2.66
C ILE A 33 7.62 2.20 1.68
N ALA A 34 7.91 0.92 1.87
CA ALA A 34 8.80 0.17 0.98
C ALA A 34 8.24 0.04 -0.44
N GLY A 35 6.94 -0.19 -0.58
CA GLY A 35 6.28 -0.26 -1.88
C GLY A 35 6.36 1.06 -2.65
N GLY A 36 6.05 2.17 -1.99
CA GLY A 36 6.18 3.51 -2.59
C GLY A 36 7.64 3.89 -2.91
N PHE A 37 8.58 3.51 -2.04
CA PHE A 37 10.01 3.67 -2.27
C PHE A 37 10.46 2.93 -3.52
N ILE A 38 10.12 1.65 -3.66
CA ILE A 38 10.52 0.84 -4.82
C ILE A 38 9.87 1.36 -6.10
N ALA A 39 8.59 1.75 -6.03
CA ALA A 39 7.86 2.29 -7.16
C ALA A 39 8.53 3.56 -7.73
N SER A 40 9.02 4.44 -6.86
CA SER A 40 9.68 5.68 -7.26
C SER A 40 11.16 5.49 -7.61
N PHE A 41 11.91 4.73 -6.80
CA PHE A 41 13.34 4.50 -6.97
C PHE A 41 13.67 3.80 -8.31
N LEU A 42 12.88 2.79 -8.69
CA LEU A 42 13.09 2.06 -9.94
C LEU A 42 12.51 2.78 -11.16
N SER A 43 11.56 3.69 -10.96
CA SER A 43 10.97 4.44 -12.07
C SER A 43 11.99 5.38 -12.70
N LYS A 44 12.05 5.42 -14.03
CA LYS A 44 12.95 6.31 -14.77
C LYS A 44 12.41 7.73 -14.95
N GLY A 45 11.11 7.94 -14.76
CA GLY A 45 10.44 9.23 -14.89
C GLY A 45 8.92 9.10 -14.72
N TYR A 46 8.26 10.19 -14.34
CA TYR A 46 6.82 10.31 -14.34
C TYR A 46 6.43 11.24 -15.51
N GLU A 47 5.57 10.76 -16.41
CA GLU A 47 5.32 11.39 -17.73
C GLU A 47 6.61 11.58 -18.57
N ASN A 48 6.55 12.28 -19.72
CA ASN A 48 7.68 12.45 -20.66
C ASN A 48 8.71 13.50 -20.17
N TYR A 49 8.98 13.54 -18.86
CA TYR A 49 9.96 14.45 -18.28
C TYR A 49 11.30 13.71 -18.05
N ASP A 50 12.40 14.41 -18.33
CA ASP A 50 13.76 13.84 -18.28
C ASP A 50 14.26 13.58 -16.84
N GLU A 51 13.71 14.30 -15.85
CA GLU A 51 14.13 14.19 -14.46
C GLU A 51 12.92 14.01 -13.53
N MET A 52 13.05 13.10 -12.55
CA MET A 52 12.01 12.83 -11.58
C MET A 52 12.22 13.70 -10.33
N ASP A 53 11.21 14.47 -9.95
CA ASP A 53 11.23 15.28 -8.75
C ASP A 53 10.48 14.63 -7.56
N ALA A 54 10.51 15.26 -6.40
CA ALA A 54 9.86 14.71 -5.21
C ALA A 54 8.33 14.60 -5.35
N LYS A 55 7.71 15.44 -6.17
CA LYS A 55 6.26 15.39 -6.45
C LYS A 55 5.95 14.18 -7.33
N ASP A 56 6.76 13.93 -8.35
CA ASP A 56 6.65 12.74 -9.19
C ASP A 56 6.80 11.45 -8.36
N GLY A 57 7.79 11.43 -7.46
CA GLY A 57 7.97 10.35 -6.49
C GLY A 57 6.76 10.17 -5.60
N ALA A 58 6.22 11.25 -5.04
CA ALA A 58 5.00 11.23 -4.24
C ALA A 58 3.82 10.61 -5.00
N VAL A 59 3.62 10.99 -6.27
CA VAL A 59 2.52 10.48 -7.10
C VAL A 59 2.70 8.99 -7.40
N LEU A 60 3.89 8.55 -7.82
CA LEU A 60 4.18 7.13 -8.05
C LEU A 60 4.00 6.30 -6.78
N GLY A 61 4.49 6.82 -5.66
CA GLY A 61 4.34 6.20 -4.35
C GLY A 61 2.89 6.09 -3.92
N ALA A 62 2.10 7.14 -4.15
CA ALA A 62 0.66 7.16 -3.88
C ALA A 62 -0.12 6.15 -4.73
N ILE A 63 0.16 6.07 -6.04
CA ILE A 63 -0.49 5.09 -6.93
C ILE A 63 -0.17 3.67 -6.48
N SER A 64 1.11 3.38 -6.21
CA SER A 64 1.54 2.08 -5.70
C SER A 64 0.91 1.77 -4.33
N GLY A 65 0.82 2.77 -3.46
CA GLY A 65 0.13 2.72 -2.18
C GLY A 65 -1.35 2.36 -2.30
N ILE A 66 -2.10 3.03 -3.18
CA ILE A 66 -3.52 2.75 -3.41
C ILE A 66 -3.71 1.31 -3.90
N ILE A 67 -2.93 0.87 -4.90
CA ILE A 67 -3.04 -0.49 -5.44
C ILE A 67 -2.72 -1.51 -4.35
N GLY A 68 -1.63 -1.32 -3.60
CA GLY A 68 -1.26 -2.21 -2.50
C GLY A 68 -2.30 -2.22 -1.38
N GLY A 69 -2.85 -1.06 -1.02
CA GLY A 69 -3.90 -0.91 -0.01
C GLY A 69 -5.21 -1.60 -0.42
N LEU A 70 -5.56 -1.59 -1.70
CA LEU A 70 -6.69 -2.36 -2.24
C LEU A 70 -6.43 -3.86 -2.12
N ILE A 71 -5.22 -4.33 -2.47
CA ILE A 71 -4.85 -5.74 -2.33
C ILE A 71 -4.94 -6.17 -0.87
N ILE A 72 -4.38 -5.38 0.05
CA ILE A 72 -4.43 -5.64 1.50
C ILE A 72 -5.88 -5.69 1.99
N GLY A 73 -6.68 -4.68 1.65
CA GLY A 73 -8.08 -4.60 2.06
C GLY A 73 -8.89 -5.80 1.59
N LEU A 74 -8.71 -6.22 0.33
CA LEU A 74 -9.36 -7.42 -0.21
C LEU A 74 -8.90 -8.69 0.51
N LEU A 75 -7.59 -8.84 0.76
CA LEU A 75 -7.04 -9.99 1.49
C LEU A 75 -7.62 -10.08 2.91
N LEU A 76 -7.69 -8.96 3.63
CA LEU A 76 -8.27 -8.91 4.97
C LEU A 76 -9.76 -9.25 4.97
N VAL A 77 -10.53 -8.72 4.01
CA VAL A 77 -11.97 -9.06 3.86
C VAL A 77 -12.17 -10.55 3.55
N LEU A 78 -11.26 -11.16 2.79
CA LEU A 78 -11.25 -12.61 2.52
C LEU A 78 -10.75 -13.46 3.71
N GLY A 79 -10.36 -12.83 4.82
CA GLY A 79 -9.93 -13.50 6.04
C GLY A 79 -8.43 -13.82 6.11
N VAL A 80 -7.62 -13.29 5.19
CA VAL A 80 -6.15 -13.41 5.23
C VAL A 80 -5.60 -12.33 6.15
N GLY A 81 -5.24 -12.66 7.39
CA GLY A 81 -4.66 -11.68 8.31
C GLY A 81 -4.89 -11.98 9.78
N ASP A 82 -6.14 -12.21 10.18
CA ASP A 82 -6.53 -12.67 11.53
C ASP A 82 -8.01 -13.07 11.53
N ILE A 83 -8.28 -14.36 11.65
CA ILE A 83 -9.63 -14.94 11.56
C ILE A 83 -10.49 -14.52 12.76
N SER A 84 -9.90 -14.16 13.91
CA SER A 84 -10.62 -14.01 15.17
C SER A 84 -11.20 -12.60 15.40
N ALA A 85 -10.48 -11.54 15.02
CA ALA A 85 -10.95 -10.16 15.14
C ALA A 85 -12.00 -9.79 14.07
N ILE A 86 -11.87 -10.38 12.87
CA ILE A 86 -12.75 -10.12 11.73
C ILE A 86 -14.08 -10.88 11.90
N THR A 87 -14.06 -12.13 12.38
CA THR A 87 -15.29 -12.93 12.60
C THR A 87 -16.21 -12.35 13.68
N GLY A 88 -15.70 -11.61 14.66
CA GLY A 88 -16.50 -10.92 15.68
C GLY A 88 -17.41 -9.81 15.12
N LEU A 89 -16.91 -9.04 14.15
CA LEU A 89 -17.65 -7.97 13.46
C LEU A 89 -18.64 -8.49 12.41
N ILE A 90 -18.40 -9.69 11.89
CA ILE A 90 -19.15 -10.34 10.80
C ILE A 90 -20.48 -10.97 11.26
N SER A 91 -20.68 -11.20 12.57
CA SER A 91 -21.84 -11.99 13.06
C SER A 91 -23.22 -11.36 12.80
N THR A 92 -23.30 -10.10 12.38
CA THR A 92 -24.52 -9.49 11.83
C THR A 92 -24.37 -9.30 10.33
N LYS A 93 -25.25 -9.90 9.51
CA LYS A 93 -25.17 -9.87 8.04
C LYS A 93 -25.15 -8.45 7.43
N ILE A 94 -25.62 -7.43 8.15
CA ILE A 94 -25.53 -6.01 7.78
C ILE A 94 -24.15 -5.42 8.15
N GLY A 95 -23.52 -5.93 9.22
CA GLY A 95 -22.18 -5.57 9.66
C GLY A 95 -21.06 -6.04 8.72
N LEU A 96 -21.25 -7.12 7.96
CA LEU A 96 -20.22 -7.64 7.04
C LEU A 96 -19.81 -6.62 5.95
N ILE A 97 -20.81 -6.06 5.26
CA ILE A 97 -20.58 -5.13 4.14
C ILE A 97 -19.97 -3.82 4.66
N LEU A 98 -20.52 -3.29 5.76
CA LEU A 98 -20.01 -2.07 6.39
C LEU A 98 -18.58 -2.25 6.92
N THR A 99 -18.30 -3.37 7.58
CA THR A 99 -16.97 -3.70 8.10
C THR A 99 -15.96 -3.84 6.96
N GLY A 100 -16.32 -4.58 5.91
CA GLY A 100 -15.44 -4.75 4.74
C GLY A 100 -15.15 -3.42 4.04
N TYR A 101 -16.16 -2.55 3.91
CA TYR A 101 -15.97 -1.20 3.39
C TYR A 101 -14.99 -0.39 4.24
N ILE A 102 -15.16 -0.38 5.57
CA ILE A 102 -14.26 0.32 6.49
C ILE A 102 -12.84 -0.21 6.39
N ILE A 103 -12.65 -1.53 6.36
CA ILE A 103 -11.33 -2.17 6.23
C ILE A 103 -10.64 -1.72 4.94
N ILE A 104 -11.35 -1.76 3.81
CA ILE A 104 -10.79 -1.35 2.52
C ILE A 104 -10.43 0.14 2.55
N GLN A 105 -11.32 1.01 3.04
CA GLN A 105 -11.05 2.45 3.14
C GLN A 105 -9.81 2.74 4.00
N LEU A 106 -9.71 2.14 5.19
CA LEU A 106 -8.55 2.33 6.07
C LEU A 106 -7.26 1.80 5.42
N SER A 107 -7.31 0.62 4.81
CA SER A 107 -6.16 0.02 4.13
C SER A 107 -5.65 0.90 3.00
N VAL A 108 -6.56 1.47 2.20
CA VAL A 108 -6.24 2.37 1.09
C VAL A 108 -5.70 3.70 1.57
N ILE A 109 -6.35 4.35 2.55
CA ILE A 109 -5.92 5.65 3.07
C ILE A 109 -4.53 5.55 3.72
N MET A 110 -4.32 4.54 4.56
CA MET A 110 -3.02 4.32 5.22
C MET A 110 -1.93 4.03 4.19
N SER A 111 -2.21 3.14 3.23
CA SER A 111 -1.24 2.80 2.20
C SER A 111 -0.95 3.97 1.24
N PHE A 112 -1.94 4.81 0.96
CA PHE A 112 -1.77 6.02 0.16
C PHE A 112 -0.83 7.01 0.84
N ILE A 113 -1.09 7.36 2.10
CA ILE A 113 -0.29 8.34 2.86
C ILE A 113 1.15 7.84 3.00
N LEU A 114 1.32 6.59 3.44
CA LEU A 114 2.65 6.00 3.67
C LEU A 114 3.38 5.70 2.36
N GLY A 115 2.66 5.31 1.31
CA GLY A 115 3.20 5.13 -0.04
C GLY A 115 3.72 6.43 -0.62
N LEU A 116 3.03 7.55 -0.39
CA LEU A 116 3.49 8.88 -0.78
C LEU A 116 4.83 9.23 -0.12
N LEU A 117 4.95 9.01 1.19
CA LEU A 117 6.20 9.20 1.94
C LEU A 117 7.33 8.32 1.39
N GLY A 118 7.05 7.03 1.17
CA GLY A 118 7.99 6.12 0.52
C GLY A 118 8.44 6.61 -0.85
N GLY A 119 7.49 7.10 -1.65
CA GLY A 119 7.72 7.67 -2.97
C GLY A 119 8.68 8.86 -2.99
N VAL A 120 8.50 9.79 -2.05
CA VAL A 120 9.43 10.92 -1.89
C VAL A 120 10.82 10.44 -1.50
N LEU A 121 10.91 9.52 -0.54
CA LEU A 121 12.19 8.94 -0.11
C LEU A 121 12.93 8.24 -1.25
N GLY A 122 12.21 7.51 -2.11
CA GLY A 122 12.82 6.81 -3.25
C GLY A 122 13.44 7.76 -4.26
N VAL A 123 12.83 8.93 -4.51
CA VAL A 123 13.46 9.97 -5.34
C VAL A 123 14.67 10.58 -4.66
N LEU A 124 14.56 10.91 -3.36
CA LEU A 124 15.64 11.56 -2.62
C LEU A 124 16.90 10.70 -2.55
N VAL A 125 16.75 9.37 -2.45
CA VAL A 125 17.88 8.43 -2.43
C VAL A 125 18.46 8.17 -3.83
N LYS A 126 17.65 8.35 -4.87
CA LYS A 126 18.08 8.14 -6.26
C LYS A 126 18.92 9.30 -6.80
N LYS A 127 18.67 10.52 -6.31
CA LYS A 127 19.45 11.72 -6.63
C LYS A 127 20.82 11.67 -5.98
#